data_AF-A0A9D9XCR3-F1
#
_entry.id   AF-A0A9D9XCR3-F1
#
_cell.length_a   1.000
_cell.length_b   1.000
_cell.length_c   1.000
_cell.angle_alpha   90.00
_cell.angle_beta   90.00
_cell.angle_gamma   90.00
#
_symmetry.space_group_name_H-M   'P 1'
#
loop_
_entity.id
_entity.type
_entity.pdbx_description
1 polymer ?
#
loop_
_entity_poly.entity_id
_entity_poly.type
_entity_poly.pdbx_seq_one_letter_code
_entity_poly.pdbx_strand_id
1 'polypeptide(L)'
;MFKKLFGASKSEENQQPENVSFENEQVEDEYQAIEFDEETLHGTHYDVEDFEAEVARLADAWNEKEGLTSEKDIHNTYTNYRRQVYMAWNECDSDQYIRFDQRNSMAHHGFATMGNTVEDESNPLLAPVHGINLRDYSAICAKLGSGVEPADIYNAFGIDATVWDEVNTIWPSRMAEDTSFSVSVLFGQYFAEADQHPKLQGIKTNLTPEGEENLERLRNDSYFYYELAGARQAAYEYGLDGAQWILDNFGVGLGDFQAIAMKHMEAQNTNFDSNTVRHFMDYQDQKQEEYAQQFAEEQGGNVADDVEF
;
A
#
# COMPACT_ATOMS: atom_id res chain seq x y z
N MET A 1 -1.77 11.96 27.30
CA MET A 1 -1.10 11.55 28.57
C MET A 1 -0.26 10.30 28.35
N PHE A 2 0.79 10.40 27.54
CA PHE A 2 1.56 9.28 26.96
C PHE A 2 2.77 8.83 27.81
N LYS A 3 2.67 8.86 29.14
CA LYS A 3 3.83 8.66 30.04
C LYS A 3 3.72 7.51 31.05
N LYS A 4 2.84 6.53 30.82
CA LYS A 4 2.64 5.41 31.77
C LYS A 4 2.89 4.00 31.22
N LEU A 5 3.46 3.85 30.02
CA LEU A 5 3.79 2.53 29.46
C LEU A 5 5.16 1.96 29.89
N PHE A 6 5.97 2.70 30.65
CA PHE A 6 7.22 2.17 31.18
C PHE A 6 7.21 2.24 32.71
N GLY A 7 7.08 1.08 33.34
CA GLY A 7 7.13 0.90 34.78
C GLY A 7 8.44 1.43 35.34
N ALA A 8 8.33 2.29 36.35
CA ALA A 8 9.45 2.84 37.09
C ALA A 8 10.24 1.73 37.79
N SER A 9 11.54 1.69 37.50
CA SER A 9 12.56 0.98 38.27
C SER A 9 12.56 1.45 39.73
N LYS A 10 12.45 0.52 40.68
CA LYS A 10 12.96 0.70 42.05
C LYS A 10 14.22 -0.14 42.20
N SER A 11 15.24 0.50 42.72
CA SER A 11 16.60 0.02 42.91
C SER A 11 16.75 -0.84 44.17
N GLU A 12 17.60 -1.86 44.02
CA GLU A 12 18.53 -2.50 44.98
C GLU A 12 18.01 -3.18 46.25
N GLU A 13 18.27 -4.50 46.33
CA GLU A 13 19.14 -5.03 47.40
C GLU A 13 19.85 -6.31 46.96
N ASN A 14 21.00 -6.54 47.58
CA ASN A 14 22.19 -7.21 47.07
C ASN A 14 22.33 -8.61 47.71
N GLN A 15 22.30 -9.70 46.93
CA GLN A 15 22.80 -11.01 47.36
C GLN A 15 23.51 -11.75 46.22
N GLN A 16 24.78 -12.08 46.46
CA GLN A 16 25.67 -12.87 45.61
C GLN A 16 25.20 -14.33 45.46
N PRO A 17 25.64 -15.03 44.40
CA PRO A 17 24.95 -16.21 43.87
C PRO A 17 25.33 -17.49 44.63
N GLU A 18 24.33 -18.29 45.00
CA GLU A 18 24.55 -19.70 45.29
C GLU A 18 24.64 -20.49 43.98
N ASN A 19 25.78 -21.15 43.85
CA ASN A 19 26.18 -21.97 42.72
C ASN A 19 25.38 -23.28 42.76
N VAL A 20 24.25 -23.34 42.04
CA VAL A 20 23.54 -24.60 41.80
C VAL A 20 23.84 -25.04 40.38
N SER A 21 24.71 -26.04 40.28
CA SER A 21 24.96 -26.76 39.03
C SER A 21 23.69 -27.50 38.63
N PHE A 22 23.05 -27.04 37.55
CA PHE A 22 22.12 -27.88 36.81
C PHE A 22 22.86 -28.42 35.60
N GLU A 23 22.87 -29.75 35.53
CA GLU A 23 23.47 -30.54 34.47
C GLU A 23 22.89 -30.10 33.12
N ASN A 24 23.76 -29.96 32.12
CA ASN A 24 23.36 -29.77 30.73
C ASN A 24 22.57 -30.99 30.25
N GLU A 25 21.25 -30.96 30.37
CA GLU A 25 20.42 -31.67 29.41
C GLU A 25 20.53 -30.91 28.09
N GLN A 26 21.29 -31.47 27.16
CA GLN A 26 21.24 -31.08 25.76
C GLN A 26 19.82 -31.36 25.26
N VAL A 27 18.95 -30.36 25.33
CA VAL A 27 17.76 -30.30 24.48
C VAL A 27 18.28 -29.86 23.12
N GLU A 28 18.42 -30.82 22.21
CA GLU A 28 18.51 -30.51 20.78
C GLU A 28 17.18 -29.86 20.39
N ASP A 29 17.12 -28.53 20.40
CA ASP A 29 16.06 -27.79 19.72
C ASP A 29 16.21 -28.07 18.22
N GLU A 30 15.49 -29.07 17.73
CA GLU A 30 15.22 -29.25 16.31
C GLU A 30 14.45 -28.01 15.84
N TYR A 31 15.18 -27.06 15.24
CA TYR A 31 14.60 -25.90 14.58
C TYR A 31 13.71 -26.40 13.43
N GLN A 32 12.42 -26.59 13.68
CA GLN A 32 11.44 -26.84 12.64
C GLN A 32 11.07 -25.49 12.02
N ALA A 33 11.37 -25.31 10.74
CA ALA A 33 10.93 -24.14 10.02
C ALA A 33 9.39 -24.13 9.99
N ILE A 34 8.79 -23.01 10.38
CA ILE A 34 7.34 -22.84 10.34
C ILE A 34 6.90 -22.84 8.87
N GLU A 35 6.10 -23.82 8.49
CA GLU A 35 5.51 -23.92 7.15
C GLU A 35 4.17 -23.20 7.12
N PHE A 36 3.89 -22.50 6.02
CA PHE A 36 2.67 -21.73 5.82
C PHE A 36 1.81 -22.35 4.71
N ASP A 37 0.51 -22.28 4.88
CA ASP A 37 -0.45 -22.53 3.82
C ASP A 37 -0.24 -21.53 2.67
N GLU A 38 -0.10 -22.01 1.43
CA GLU A 38 0.29 -21.17 0.30
C GLU A 38 -0.81 -20.16 -0.11
N GLU A 39 -2.07 -20.47 0.19
CA GLU A 39 -3.22 -19.63 -0.19
C GLU A 39 -3.50 -18.57 0.87
N THR A 40 -3.53 -18.98 2.14
CA THR A 40 -4.00 -18.16 3.26
C THR A 40 -2.87 -17.60 4.11
N LEU A 41 -1.66 -18.15 3.99
CA LEU A 41 -0.50 -17.84 4.84
C LEU A 41 -0.75 -18.06 6.34
N HIS A 42 -1.71 -18.89 6.73
CA HIS A 42 -1.74 -19.41 8.09
C HIS A 42 -0.57 -20.38 8.31
N GLY A 43 0.01 -20.38 9.51
CA GLY A 43 0.94 -21.42 9.92
C GLY A 43 0.24 -22.78 9.93
N THR A 44 0.89 -23.79 9.38
CA THR A 44 0.35 -25.16 9.27
C THR A 44 0.37 -25.93 10.60
N HIS A 45 0.95 -25.33 11.65
CA HIS A 45 1.09 -25.92 12.98
C HIS A 45 -0.07 -25.60 13.93
N TYR A 46 -1.10 -24.89 13.47
CA TYR A 46 -2.33 -24.63 14.22
C TYR A 46 -3.56 -24.71 13.33
N ASP A 47 -4.72 -25.00 13.93
CA ASP A 47 -6.01 -24.91 13.25
C ASP A 47 -6.48 -23.45 13.17
N VAL A 48 -7.03 -23.04 12.02
CA VAL A 48 -7.51 -21.66 11.79
C VAL A 48 -8.64 -21.29 12.77
N GLU A 49 -9.49 -22.26 13.14
CA GLU A 49 -10.55 -22.04 14.13
C GLU A 49 -9.99 -21.69 15.51
N ASP A 50 -8.91 -22.35 15.94
CA ASP A 50 -8.24 -22.06 17.21
C ASP A 50 -7.59 -20.68 17.21
N PHE A 51 -7.01 -20.29 16.07
CA PHE A 51 -6.46 -18.97 15.86
C PHE A 51 -7.54 -17.88 16.03
N GLU A 52 -8.66 -17.99 15.32
CA GLU A 52 -9.75 -16.99 15.42
C GLU A 52 -10.40 -16.99 16.81
N ALA A 53 -10.51 -18.16 17.46
CA ALA A 53 -11.02 -18.25 18.83
C ALA A 53 -10.12 -17.50 19.84
N GLU A 54 -8.81 -17.61 19.71
CA GLU A 54 -7.87 -16.90 20.59
C GLU A 54 -7.89 -15.38 20.34
N VAL A 55 -7.99 -14.96 19.08
CA VAL A 55 -8.17 -13.55 18.71
C VAL A 55 -9.45 -12.98 19.35
N ALA A 56 -10.57 -13.68 19.19
CA ALA A 56 -11.85 -13.26 19.77
C ALA A 56 -11.77 -13.19 21.29
N ARG A 57 -11.18 -14.21 21.94
CA ARG A 57 -11.03 -14.25 23.40
C ARG A 57 -10.27 -13.04 23.95
N LEU A 58 -9.18 -12.65 23.29
CA LEU A 58 -8.36 -11.50 23.70
C LEU A 58 -9.06 -10.16 23.39
N ALA A 59 -9.65 -10.04 22.20
CA ALA A 59 -10.32 -8.83 21.76
C ALA A 59 -11.57 -8.54 22.61
N ASP A 60 -12.42 -9.54 22.87
CA ASP A 60 -13.63 -9.38 23.67
C ASP A 60 -13.30 -9.04 25.12
N ALA A 61 -12.29 -9.69 25.71
CA ALA A 61 -11.84 -9.35 27.05
C ALA A 61 -11.36 -7.89 27.16
N TRP A 62 -10.71 -7.37 26.10
CA TRP A 62 -10.30 -5.97 26.03
C TRP A 62 -11.49 -5.03 25.84
N ASN A 63 -12.39 -5.35 24.91
CA ASN A 63 -13.59 -4.56 24.63
C ASN A 63 -14.48 -4.44 25.87
N GLU A 64 -14.67 -5.52 26.62
CA GLU A 64 -15.42 -5.54 27.88
C GLU A 64 -14.73 -4.66 28.94
N LYS A 65 -13.42 -4.82 29.10
CA LYS A 65 -12.64 -4.07 30.07
C LYS A 65 -12.67 -2.56 29.81
N GLU A 66 -12.56 -2.14 28.56
CA GLU A 66 -12.53 -0.72 28.16
C GLU A 66 -13.95 -0.17 27.90
N GLY A 67 -14.98 -1.01 27.93
CA GLY A 67 -16.37 -0.62 27.69
C GLY A 67 -16.61 -0.07 26.28
N LEU A 68 -15.93 -0.63 25.28
CA LEU A 68 -16.02 -0.18 23.90
C LEU A 68 -17.39 -0.53 23.30
N THR A 69 -18.02 0.44 22.65
CA THR A 69 -19.35 0.29 22.03
C THR A 69 -19.39 0.73 20.57
N SER A 70 -18.35 1.41 20.11
CA SER A 70 -18.18 1.84 18.72
C SER A 70 -17.74 0.66 17.86
N GLU A 71 -18.46 0.38 16.78
CA GLU A 71 -18.11 -0.68 15.81
C GLU A 71 -16.68 -0.51 15.28
N LYS A 72 -16.26 0.74 15.03
CA LYS A 72 -14.90 1.06 14.58
C LYS A 72 -13.84 0.68 15.63
N ASP A 73 -14.09 0.97 16.90
CA ASP A 73 -13.10 0.70 17.97
C ASP A 73 -13.05 -0.78 18.34
N ILE A 74 -14.19 -1.46 18.29
CA ILE A 74 -14.27 -2.92 18.41
C ILE A 74 -13.49 -3.57 17.26
N HIS A 75 -13.74 -3.14 16.03
CA HIS A 75 -13.04 -3.65 14.85
C HIS A 75 -11.51 -3.44 14.94
N ASN A 76 -11.06 -2.24 15.31
CA ASN A 76 -9.64 -1.94 15.53
C ASN A 76 -9.02 -2.86 16.59
N THR A 77 -9.76 -3.19 17.65
CA THR A 77 -9.30 -4.10 18.70
C THR A 77 -9.06 -5.51 18.15
N TYR A 78 -10.00 -6.04 17.36
CA TYR A 78 -9.86 -7.33 16.69
C TYR A 78 -8.64 -7.35 15.76
N THR A 79 -8.45 -6.32 14.94
CA THR A 79 -7.28 -6.21 14.05
C THR A 79 -5.96 -6.21 14.82
N ASN A 80 -5.88 -5.50 15.95
CA ASN A 80 -4.67 -5.45 16.76
C ASN A 80 -4.35 -6.78 17.45
N TYR A 81 -5.35 -7.50 17.95
CA TYR A 81 -5.10 -8.81 18.57
C TYR A 81 -4.81 -9.89 17.54
N ARG A 82 -5.43 -9.83 16.36
CA ARG A 82 -5.08 -10.73 15.25
C ARG A 82 -3.60 -10.64 14.89
N ARG A 83 -3.07 -9.42 14.78
CA ARG A 83 -1.63 -9.19 14.61
C ARG A 83 -0.79 -9.84 15.70
N GLN A 84 -1.15 -9.61 16.95
CA GLN A 84 -0.40 -10.12 18.09
C GLN A 84 -0.38 -11.66 18.14
N VAL A 85 -1.55 -12.29 17.98
CA VAL A 85 -1.67 -13.75 17.99
C VAL A 85 -0.89 -14.33 16.81
N TYR A 86 -1.07 -13.78 15.60
CA TYR A 86 -0.39 -14.29 14.41
C TYR A 86 1.13 -14.22 14.53
N MET A 87 1.66 -13.06 14.92
CA MET A 87 3.11 -12.88 15.07
C MET A 87 3.69 -13.74 16.20
N ALA A 88 2.94 -13.92 17.30
CA ALA A 88 3.38 -14.76 18.41
C ALA A 88 3.39 -16.25 18.05
N TRP A 89 2.36 -16.73 17.33
CA TRP A 89 2.24 -18.14 16.98
C TRP A 89 3.15 -18.53 15.82
N ASN A 90 3.43 -17.62 14.89
CA ASN A 90 4.26 -17.89 13.72
C ASN A 90 5.71 -17.42 13.86
N GLU A 91 6.08 -16.85 15.01
CA GLU A 91 7.41 -16.27 15.27
C GLU A 91 7.93 -15.38 14.12
N CYS A 92 7.02 -14.62 13.51
CA CYS A 92 7.28 -13.92 12.25
C CYS A 92 7.51 -12.41 12.43
N ASP A 93 8.07 -11.78 11.41
CA ASP A 93 8.20 -10.33 11.35
C ASP A 93 6.90 -9.63 10.90
N SER A 94 6.95 -8.30 10.83
CA SER A 94 5.79 -7.52 10.40
C SER A 94 5.49 -7.68 8.91
N ASP A 95 6.47 -8.02 8.07
CA ASP A 95 6.29 -8.18 6.62
C ASP A 95 5.50 -9.45 6.32
N GLN A 96 5.79 -10.55 7.01
CA GLN A 96 5.00 -11.77 6.94
C GLN A 96 3.55 -11.53 7.40
N TYR A 97 3.36 -10.80 8.49
CA TYR A 97 2.01 -10.42 8.93
C TYR A 97 1.27 -9.56 7.90
N ILE A 98 1.93 -8.58 7.28
CA ILE A 98 1.32 -7.73 6.26
C ILE A 98 0.81 -8.58 5.09
N ARG A 99 1.60 -9.56 4.63
CA ARG A 99 1.19 -10.47 3.56
C ARG A 99 0.00 -11.34 3.97
N PHE A 100 0.02 -11.89 5.18
CA PHE A 100 -1.09 -12.63 5.76
C PHE A 100 -2.37 -11.79 5.83
N ASP A 101 -2.29 -10.57 6.36
CA ASP A 101 -3.45 -9.71 6.52
C ASP A 101 -4.03 -9.26 5.17
N GLN A 102 -3.16 -9.02 4.17
CA GLN A 102 -3.58 -8.74 2.80
C GLN A 102 -4.36 -9.92 2.18
N ARG A 103 -3.81 -11.14 2.26
CA ARG A 103 -4.45 -12.36 1.73
C ARG A 103 -5.83 -12.62 2.34
N ASN A 104 -5.99 -12.29 3.62
CA ASN A 104 -7.22 -12.55 4.36
C ASN A 104 -8.08 -11.28 4.58
N SER A 105 -7.74 -10.18 3.90
CA SER A 105 -8.32 -8.86 4.14
C SER A 105 -9.83 -8.79 3.94
N MET A 106 -10.36 -9.53 2.96
CA MET A 106 -11.81 -9.63 2.77
C MET A 106 -12.50 -10.25 4.00
N ALA A 107 -11.91 -11.30 4.58
CA ALA A 107 -12.44 -11.96 5.76
C ALA A 107 -12.26 -11.12 7.03
N HIS A 108 -11.12 -10.43 7.16
CA HIS A 108 -10.79 -9.65 8.36
C HIS A 108 -11.44 -8.27 8.39
N HIS A 109 -11.51 -7.59 7.24
CA HIS A 109 -11.85 -6.17 7.12
C HIS A 109 -13.14 -5.92 6.34
N GLY A 110 -13.69 -6.94 5.67
CA GLY A 110 -14.89 -6.81 4.84
C GLY A 110 -14.66 -6.08 3.51
N PHE A 111 -13.41 -5.75 3.19
CA PHE A 111 -12.99 -5.23 1.90
C PHE A 111 -11.63 -5.86 1.54
N ALA A 112 -11.43 -6.13 0.25
CA ALA A 112 -10.12 -6.55 -0.24
C ALA A 112 -9.16 -5.36 -0.09
N THR A 113 -8.12 -5.55 0.72
CA THR A 113 -7.02 -4.60 0.81
C THR A 113 -6.04 -4.94 -0.32
N MET A 114 -5.73 -3.97 -1.19
CA MET A 114 -4.96 -4.22 -2.42
C MET A 114 -3.63 -4.92 -2.12
N GLY A 115 -3.38 -6.03 -2.83
CA GLY A 115 -2.13 -6.79 -2.74
C GLY A 115 -2.40 -8.27 -2.55
N ASN A 116 -1.90 -9.08 -3.47
CA ASN A 116 -1.88 -10.53 -3.42
C ASN A 116 -3.28 -11.18 -3.49
N THR A 117 -4.09 -10.89 -4.51
CA THR A 117 -5.11 -11.86 -4.97
C THR A 117 -4.42 -12.89 -5.87
N VAL A 118 -4.69 -14.18 -5.69
CA VAL A 118 -4.16 -15.23 -6.59
C VAL A 118 -5.03 -15.27 -7.85
N GLU A 119 -4.40 -15.35 -9.01
CA GLU A 119 -5.10 -15.51 -10.27
C GLU A 119 -5.78 -16.90 -10.31
N ASP A 120 -7.10 -16.94 -10.44
CA ASP A 120 -7.83 -18.18 -10.68
C ASP A 120 -7.70 -18.55 -12.15
N GLU A 121 -6.79 -19.48 -12.47
CA GLU A 121 -6.55 -19.96 -13.84
C GLU A 121 -7.81 -20.58 -14.50
N SER A 122 -8.83 -20.94 -13.71
CA SER A 122 -10.09 -21.48 -14.22
C SER A 122 -11.12 -20.40 -14.59
N ASN A 123 -10.88 -19.14 -14.21
CA ASN A 123 -11.81 -18.05 -14.47
C ASN A 123 -11.80 -17.66 -15.97
N PRO A 124 -12.92 -17.88 -16.71
CA PRO A 124 -12.98 -17.60 -18.15
C PRO A 124 -12.83 -16.12 -18.48
N LEU A 125 -13.10 -15.21 -17.54
CA LEU A 125 -12.93 -13.77 -17.71
C LEU A 125 -11.45 -13.35 -17.77
N LEU A 126 -10.53 -14.23 -17.36
CA LEU A 126 -9.08 -13.97 -17.38
C LEU A 126 -8.38 -14.47 -18.66
N ALA A 127 -9.12 -15.10 -19.57
CA ALA A 127 -8.55 -15.62 -20.82
C ALA A 127 -7.88 -14.51 -21.67
N PRO A 128 -6.61 -14.63 -22.09
CA PRO A 128 -5.92 -13.57 -22.82
C PRO A 128 -6.64 -13.11 -24.10
N VAL A 129 -6.56 -11.82 -24.40
CA VAL A 129 -7.11 -11.19 -25.61
C VAL A 129 -5.94 -10.85 -26.53
N HIS A 130 -5.87 -11.44 -27.73
CA HIS A 130 -4.73 -11.26 -28.65
C HIS A 130 -3.36 -11.55 -28.02
N GLY A 131 -3.31 -12.45 -27.04
CA GLY A 131 -2.07 -12.76 -26.30
C GLY A 131 -1.70 -11.74 -25.22
N ILE A 132 -2.55 -10.73 -24.97
CA ILE A 132 -2.46 -9.80 -23.85
C ILE A 132 -3.30 -10.36 -22.69
N ASN A 133 -2.62 -10.81 -21.63
CA ASN A 133 -3.29 -11.23 -20.39
C ASN A 133 -3.64 -10.01 -19.51
N LEU A 134 -4.30 -10.23 -18.37
CA LEU A 134 -4.70 -9.12 -17.49
C LEU A 134 -3.49 -8.34 -16.96
N ARG A 135 -2.38 -9.03 -16.67
CA ARG A 135 -1.15 -8.43 -16.18
C ARG A 135 -0.49 -7.52 -17.21
N ASP A 136 -0.42 -7.99 -18.45
CA ASP A 136 0.05 -7.21 -19.60
C ASP A 136 -0.84 -5.97 -19.79
N TYR A 137 -2.17 -6.14 -19.78
CA TYR A 137 -3.15 -5.06 -19.93
C TYR A 137 -3.03 -3.99 -18.84
N SER A 138 -3.02 -4.41 -17.56
CA SER A 138 -2.84 -3.50 -16.42
C SER A 138 -1.55 -2.69 -16.53
N ALA A 139 -0.45 -3.34 -16.92
CA ALA A 139 0.83 -2.67 -17.06
C ALA A 139 0.86 -1.69 -18.25
N ILE A 140 0.19 -2.01 -19.36
CA ILE A 140 0.00 -1.07 -20.48
C ILE A 140 -0.81 0.14 -20.03
N CYS A 141 -1.95 -0.06 -19.35
CA CYS A 141 -2.77 1.03 -18.82
C CYS A 141 -1.98 1.94 -17.87
N ALA A 142 -1.17 1.36 -16.98
CA ALA A 142 -0.31 2.12 -16.09
C ALA A 142 0.73 2.95 -16.85
N LYS A 143 1.37 2.38 -17.88
CA LYS A 143 2.37 3.09 -18.69
C LYS A 143 1.74 4.20 -19.53
N LEU A 144 0.58 3.96 -20.14
CA LEU A 144 -0.17 4.99 -20.86
C LEU A 144 -0.57 6.14 -19.92
N GLY A 145 -1.10 5.82 -18.73
CA GLY A 145 -1.43 6.81 -17.71
C GLY A 145 -0.21 7.56 -17.16
N SER A 146 0.99 6.98 -17.26
CA SER A 146 2.24 7.66 -16.91
C SER A 146 2.79 8.55 -18.03
N GLY A 147 2.16 8.61 -19.20
CA GLY A 147 2.62 9.45 -20.32
C GLY A 147 3.70 8.79 -21.19
N VAL A 148 3.80 7.46 -21.18
CA VAL A 148 4.62 6.73 -22.16
C VAL A 148 3.93 6.75 -23.53
N GLU A 149 4.73 6.92 -24.59
CA GLU A 149 4.21 6.93 -25.96
C GLU A 149 3.53 5.60 -26.32
N PRO A 150 2.28 5.61 -26.81
CA PRO A 150 1.57 4.39 -27.15
C PRO A 150 2.33 3.51 -28.16
N ALA A 151 3.02 4.13 -29.14
CA ALA A 151 3.79 3.41 -30.14
C ALA A 151 4.93 2.57 -29.52
N ASP A 152 5.61 3.07 -28.49
CA ASP A 152 6.69 2.34 -27.82
C ASP A 152 6.15 1.13 -27.05
N ILE A 153 4.98 1.29 -26.43
CA ILE A 153 4.28 0.19 -25.76
C ILE A 153 3.82 -0.85 -26.78
N TYR A 154 3.14 -0.44 -27.86
CA TYR A 154 2.65 -1.35 -28.89
C TYR A 154 3.78 -2.17 -29.50
N ASN A 155 4.92 -1.54 -29.79
CA ASN A 155 6.12 -2.21 -30.26
C ASN A 155 6.64 -3.25 -29.25
N ALA A 156 6.65 -2.93 -27.95
CA ALA A 156 7.12 -3.85 -26.91
C ALA A 156 6.23 -5.10 -26.75
N PHE A 157 4.93 -4.97 -27.06
CA PHE A 157 3.98 -6.08 -27.02
C PHE A 157 3.75 -6.75 -28.39
N GLY A 158 4.30 -6.20 -29.48
CA GLY A 158 4.09 -6.70 -30.83
C GLY A 158 2.64 -6.56 -31.30
N ILE A 159 1.94 -5.52 -30.83
CA ILE A 159 0.55 -5.22 -31.19
C ILE A 159 0.48 -3.92 -31.99
N ASP A 160 -0.70 -3.61 -32.53
CA ASP A 160 -1.00 -2.32 -33.16
C ASP A 160 -2.19 -1.64 -32.46
N ALA A 161 -2.51 -0.42 -32.89
CA ALA A 161 -3.60 0.36 -32.32
C ALA A 161 -4.98 -0.32 -32.46
N THR A 162 -5.20 -1.10 -33.52
CA THR A 162 -6.48 -1.82 -33.70
C THR A 162 -6.61 -2.95 -32.69
N VAL A 163 -5.53 -3.70 -32.45
CA VAL A 163 -5.47 -4.72 -31.40
C VAL A 163 -5.65 -4.07 -30.02
N TRP A 164 -5.00 -2.94 -29.77
CA TRP A 164 -5.15 -2.22 -28.51
C TRP A 164 -6.59 -1.76 -28.26
N ASP A 165 -7.26 -1.17 -29.24
CA ASP A 165 -8.65 -0.70 -29.11
C ASP A 165 -9.60 -1.85 -28.72
N GLU A 166 -9.38 -3.03 -29.30
CA GLU A 166 -10.16 -4.23 -28.96
C GLU A 166 -9.86 -4.73 -27.55
N VAL A 167 -8.57 -4.85 -27.18
CA VAL A 167 -8.13 -5.22 -25.82
C VAL A 167 -8.71 -4.25 -24.78
N ASN A 168 -8.64 -2.95 -25.04
CA ASN A 168 -9.13 -1.89 -24.16
C ASN A 168 -10.66 -1.77 -24.13
N THR A 169 -11.37 -2.51 -24.98
CA THR A 169 -12.83 -2.66 -24.90
C THR A 169 -13.21 -3.90 -24.10
N ILE A 170 -12.50 -5.01 -24.32
CA ILE A 170 -12.85 -6.32 -23.74
C ILE A 170 -12.55 -6.38 -22.24
N TRP A 171 -11.39 -5.88 -21.79
CA TRP A 171 -11.03 -5.96 -20.37
C TRP A 171 -11.96 -5.15 -19.46
N PRO A 172 -12.32 -3.88 -19.77
CA PRO A 172 -13.33 -3.17 -18.99
C PRO A 172 -14.70 -3.86 -19.00
N SER A 173 -15.10 -4.46 -20.13
CA SER A 173 -16.35 -5.22 -20.22
C SER A 173 -16.33 -6.43 -19.28
N ARG A 174 -15.22 -7.17 -19.22
CA ARG A 174 -15.05 -8.32 -18.31
C ARG A 174 -15.01 -7.91 -16.84
N MET A 175 -14.38 -6.78 -16.51
CA MET A 175 -14.45 -6.21 -15.17
C MET A 175 -15.89 -5.83 -14.78
N ALA A 176 -16.69 -5.33 -15.74
CA ALA A 176 -18.09 -5.01 -15.49
C ALA A 176 -18.99 -6.26 -15.37
N GLU A 177 -18.65 -7.34 -16.08
CA GLU A 177 -19.34 -8.64 -16.00
C GLU A 177 -18.98 -9.44 -14.74
N ASP A 178 -17.79 -9.22 -14.17
CA ASP A 178 -17.29 -9.94 -13.02
C ASP A 178 -18.00 -9.52 -11.72
N THR A 179 -18.98 -10.32 -11.30
CA THR A 179 -19.71 -10.11 -10.04
C THR A 179 -18.87 -10.38 -8.78
N SER A 180 -17.74 -11.07 -8.92
CA SER A 180 -16.84 -11.37 -7.79
C SER A 180 -15.84 -10.25 -7.51
N PHE A 181 -15.73 -9.26 -8.42
CA PHE A 181 -14.71 -8.20 -8.41
C PHE A 181 -13.25 -8.68 -8.48
N SER A 182 -13.02 -9.98 -8.65
CA SER A 182 -11.68 -10.59 -8.73
C SER A 182 -10.85 -9.99 -9.87
N VAL A 183 -11.44 -9.78 -11.05
CA VAL A 183 -10.77 -9.20 -12.21
C VAL A 183 -10.35 -7.75 -11.92
N SER A 184 -11.20 -6.96 -11.26
CA SER A 184 -10.88 -5.57 -10.90
C SER A 184 -9.81 -5.48 -9.81
N VAL A 185 -9.84 -6.38 -8.82
CA VAL A 185 -8.81 -6.44 -7.78
C VAL A 185 -7.46 -6.85 -8.38
N LEU A 186 -7.43 -7.90 -9.21
CA LEU A 186 -6.22 -8.31 -9.93
C LEU A 186 -5.71 -7.22 -10.87
N PHE A 187 -6.62 -6.51 -11.56
CA PHE A 187 -6.26 -5.37 -12.40
C PHE A 187 -5.49 -4.32 -11.60
N GLY A 188 -6.02 -3.91 -10.44
CA GLY A 188 -5.39 -2.91 -9.56
C GLY A 188 -4.04 -3.37 -9.01
N GLN A 189 -3.94 -4.66 -8.62
CA GLN A 189 -2.67 -5.24 -8.18
C GLN A 189 -1.61 -5.19 -9.29
N TYR A 190 -1.93 -5.70 -10.49
CA TYR A 190 -0.99 -5.71 -11.61
C TYR A 190 -0.67 -4.29 -12.12
N PHE A 191 -1.60 -3.35 -11.95
CA PHE A 191 -1.36 -1.94 -12.26
C PHE A 191 -0.29 -1.35 -11.32
N ALA A 192 -0.35 -1.65 -10.02
CA ALA A 192 0.67 -1.23 -9.06
C ALA A 192 2.04 -1.90 -9.31
N GLU A 193 2.06 -3.09 -9.90
CA GLU A 193 3.27 -3.84 -10.26
C GLU A 193 3.83 -3.50 -11.66
N ALA A 194 3.25 -2.52 -12.37
CA ALA A 194 3.57 -2.26 -13.78
C ALA A 194 5.06 -1.99 -14.07
N ASP A 195 5.78 -1.38 -13.13
CA ASP A 195 7.22 -1.09 -13.28
C ASP A 195 8.10 -2.36 -13.25
N GLN A 196 7.57 -3.47 -12.73
CA GLN A 196 8.24 -4.76 -12.71
C GLN A 196 8.00 -5.56 -14.00
N HIS A 197 7.16 -5.06 -14.90
CA HIS A 197 6.75 -5.80 -16.09
C HIS A 197 7.90 -5.95 -17.09
N PRO A 198 8.33 -7.19 -17.44
CA PRO A 198 9.59 -7.43 -18.16
C PRO A 198 9.63 -6.79 -19.56
N LYS A 199 8.50 -6.76 -20.28
CA LYS A 199 8.43 -6.14 -21.62
C LYS A 199 8.47 -4.61 -21.60
N LEU A 200 8.19 -4.00 -20.44
CA LEU A 200 8.10 -2.55 -20.28
C LEU A 200 9.34 -1.98 -19.57
N GLN A 201 10.30 -2.83 -19.20
CA GLN A 201 11.55 -2.39 -18.58
C GLN A 201 12.33 -1.49 -19.54
N GLY A 202 12.68 -0.30 -19.05
CA GLY A 202 13.47 0.67 -19.82
C GLY A 202 12.67 1.52 -20.80
N ILE A 203 11.37 1.29 -20.95
CA ILE A 203 10.49 2.23 -21.67
C ILE A 203 10.30 3.44 -20.77
N LYS A 204 10.72 4.60 -21.26
CA LYS A 204 10.63 5.86 -20.55
C LYS A 204 9.41 6.64 -21.00
N THR A 205 8.91 7.46 -20.10
CA THR A 205 8.01 8.56 -20.42
C THR A 205 8.69 9.50 -21.41
N ASN A 206 7.95 9.96 -22.42
CA ASN A 206 8.45 10.99 -23.31
C ASN A 206 8.30 12.35 -22.61
N LEU A 207 9.27 12.65 -21.76
CA LEU A 207 9.30 13.91 -21.03
C LEU A 207 9.68 15.05 -21.97
N THR A 208 9.04 16.19 -21.78
CA THR A 208 9.55 17.45 -22.35
C THR A 208 10.88 17.80 -21.66
N PRO A 209 11.73 18.66 -22.25
CA PRO A 209 12.95 19.13 -21.56
C PRO A 209 12.68 19.72 -20.18
N GLU A 210 11.53 20.40 -20.01
CA GLU A 210 11.07 20.91 -18.72
C GLU A 210 10.62 19.79 -17.77
N GLY A 211 9.92 18.77 -18.29
CA GLY A 211 9.57 17.57 -17.53
C GLY A 211 10.79 16.79 -17.05
N GLU A 212 11.86 16.71 -17.85
CA GLU A 212 13.14 16.12 -17.42
C GLU A 212 13.79 16.91 -16.29
N GLU A 213 13.80 18.26 -16.38
CA GLU A 213 14.33 19.13 -15.33
C GLU A 213 13.52 18.99 -14.04
N ASN A 214 12.19 19.02 -14.12
CA ASN A 214 11.30 18.83 -12.97
C ASN A 214 11.46 17.44 -12.36
N LEU A 215 11.66 16.40 -13.18
CA LEU A 215 11.92 15.07 -12.70
C LEU A 215 13.25 14.98 -11.94
N GLU A 216 14.29 15.64 -12.43
CA GLU A 216 15.58 15.69 -11.73
C GLU A 216 15.50 16.51 -10.43
N ARG A 217 14.70 17.58 -10.42
CA ARG A 217 14.40 18.34 -9.19
C ARG A 217 13.69 17.47 -8.17
N LEU A 218 12.67 16.70 -8.58
CA LEU A 218 11.95 15.77 -7.71
C LEU A 218 12.88 14.74 -7.04
N ARG A 219 13.94 14.31 -7.73
CA ARG A 219 14.93 13.37 -7.18
C ARG A 219 15.82 13.99 -6.11
N ASN A 220 16.21 15.26 -6.27
CA ASN A 220 17.29 15.87 -5.50
C ASN A 220 16.82 16.94 -4.51
N ASP A 221 15.58 17.42 -4.63
CA ASP A 221 15.00 18.46 -3.79
C ASP A 221 13.78 17.91 -3.05
N SER A 222 13.97 17.59 -1.77
CA SER A 222 12.89 17.12 -0.90
C SER A 222 11.76 18.14 -0.78
N TYR A 223 12.05 19.45 -0.75
CA TYR A 223 10.99 20.46 -0.67
C TYR A 223 10.11 20.42 -1.91
N PHE A 224 10.70 20.30 -3.09
CA PHE A 224 9.93 20.20 -4.33
C PHE A 224 9.09 18.91 -4.39
N TYR A 225 9.62 17.79 -3.89
CA TYR A 225 8.85 16.55 -3.75
C TYR A 225 7.65 16.68 -2.81
N TYR A 226 7.85 17.16 -1.59
CA TYR A 226 6.77 17.32 -0.61
C TYR A 226 5.75 18.39 -1.04
N GLU A 227 6.18 19.42 -1.77
CA GLU A 227 5.26 20.38 -2.38
C GLU A 227 4.32 19.72 -3.40
N LEU A 228 4.88 18.99 -4.37
CA LEU A 228 4.06 18.30 -5.37
C LEU A 228 3.20 17.19 -4.78
N ALA A 229 3.66 16.53 -3.71
CA ALA A 229 2.86 15.57 -2.96
C ALA A 229 1.62 16.23 -2.32
N GLY A 230 1.81 17.40 -1.70
CA GLY A 230 0.71 18.22 -1.14
C GLY A 230 -0.24 18.73 -2.23
N ALA A 231 0.30 19.24 -3.34
CA ALA A 231 -0.49 19.70 -4.50
C ALA A 231 -1.37 18.58 -5.07
N ARG A 232 -0.80 17.38 -5.23
CA ARG A 232 -1.52 16.19 -5.71
C ARG A 232 -2.66 15.80 -4.78
N GLN A 233 -2.42 15.82 -3.47
CA GLN A 233 -3.44 15.51 -2.46
C GLN A 233 -4.58 16.52 -2.50
N ALA A 234 -4.25 17.82 -2.56
CA ALA A 234 -5.25 18.88 -2.69
C ALA A 234 -6.09 18.74 -3.98
N ALA A 235 -5.47 18.37 -5.10
CA ALA A 235 -6.18 18.15 -6.35
C ALA A 235 -7.25 17.05 -6.21
N TYR A 236 -6.92 15.92 -5.57
CA TYR A 236 -7.89 14.85 -5.30
C TYR A 236 -9.06 15.30 -4.43
N GLU A 237 -8.81 16.14 -3.41
CA GLU A 237 -9.85 16.67 -2.53
C GLU A 237 -10.85 17.58 -3.24
N TYR A 238 -10.42 18.21 -4.34
CA TYR A 238 -11.25 19.06 -5.21
C TYR A 238 -11.78 18.32 -6.44
N GLY A 239 -11.72 16.99 -6.45
CA GLY A 239 -12.26 16.15 -7.52
C GLY A 239 -11.46 16.21 -8.83
N LEU A 240 -10.23 16.72 -8.79
CA LEU A 240 -9.29 16.72 -9.91
C LEU A 240 -8.45 15.43 -9.89
N ASP A 241 -8.03 14.97 -11.06
CA ASP A 241 -7.00 13.95 -11.14
C ASP A 241 -5.64 14.59 -10.86
N GLY A 242 -5.16 14.47 -9.62
CA GLY A 242 -3.88 15.03 -9.20
C GLY A 242 -2.67 14.47 -9.96
N ALA A 243 -2.74 13.24 -10.47
CA ALA A 243 -1.67 12.67 -11.27
C ALA A 243 -1.62 13.32 -12.65
N GLN A 244 -2.79 13.47 -13.29
CA GLN A 244 -2.90 14.18 -14.55
C GLN A 244 -2.53 15.66 -14.39
N TRP A 245 -2.90 16.29 -13.28
CA TRP A 245 -2.53 17.68 -13.01
C TRP A 245 -1.01 17.88 -12.90
N ILE A 246 -0.30 16.97 -12.23
CA ILE A 246 1.18 17.01 -12.19
C ILE A 246 1.76 16.81 -13.59
N LEU A 247 1.22 15.87 -14.37
CA LEU A 247 1.68 15.64 -15.74
C LEU A 247 1.49 16.89 -16.60
N ASP A 248 0.33 17.53 -16.51
CA ASP A 248 -0.01 18.72 -17.31
C ASP A 248 0.81 19.96 -16.93
N ASN A 249 1.08 20.15 -15.63
CA ASN A 249 1.74 21.37 -15.12
C ASN A 249 3.26 21.23 -14.97
N PHE A 250 3.76 20.02 -14.76
CA PHE A 250 5.18 19.76 -14.49
C PHE A 250 5.82 18.80 -15.48
N GLY A 251 5.04 18.19 -16.38
CA GLY A 251 5.55 17.23 -17.35
C GLY A 251 6.03 15.93 -16.72
N VAL A 252 5.62 15.62 -15.47
CA VAL A 252 6.07 14.44 -14.73
C VAL A 252 4.96 13.40 -14.69
N GLY A 253 5.23 12.22 -15.25
CA GLY A 253 4.31 11.09 -15.23
C GLY A 253 4.13 10.47 -13.85
N LEU A 254 2.95 9.88 -13.61
CA LEU A 254 2.65 9.20 -12.34
C LEU A 254 3.67 8.13 -11.98
N GLY A 255 4.07 7.29 -12.94
CA GLY A 255 5.05 6.22 -12.71
C GLY A 255 6.40 6.77 -12.23
N ASP A 256 6.90 7.83 -12.86
CA ASP A 256 8.15 8.47 -12.45
C ASP A 256 8.04 9.11 -11.06
N PHE A 257 6.91 9.76 -10.78
CA PHE A 257 6.64 10.34 -9.46
C PHE A 257 6.63 9.26 -8.37
N GLN A 258 5.97 8.13 -8.59
CA GLN A 258 5.92 7.01 -7.64
C GLN A 258 7.29 6.36 -7.45
N ALA A 259 8.07 6.19 -8.52
CA ALA A 259 9.44 5.67 -8.43
C ALA A 259 10.34 6.58 -7.56
N ILE A 260 10.10 7.89 -7.58
CA ILE A 260 10.81 8.85 -6.71
C ILE A 260 10.28 8.80 -5.27
N ALA A 261 8.96 8.70 -5.07
CA ALA A 261 8.36 8.55 -3.75
C ALA A 261 8.93 7.33 -3.00
N MET A 262 9.08 6.19 -3.69
CA MET A 262 9.70 4.99 -3.14
C MET A 262 11.15 5.20 -2.72
N LYS A 263 11.94 5.97 -3.49
CA LYS A 263 13.32 6.31 -3.12
C LYS A 263 13.39 7.23 -1.90
N HIS A 264 12.51 8.22 -1.80
CA HIS A 264 12.43 9.08 -0.62
C HIS A 264 12.03 8.27 0.62
N MET A 265 11.07 7.34 0.49
CA MET A 265 10.68 6.42 1.57
C MET A 265 11.84 5.50 2.00
N GLU A 266 12.57 4.90 1.05
CA GLU A 266 13.75 4.08 1.34
C GLU A 266 14.85 4.89 2.05
N ALA A 267 15.12 6.11 1.58
CA ALA A 267 16.09 7.01 2.20
C ALA A 267 15.69 7.42 3.63
N GLN A 268 14.40 7.72 3.84
CA GLN A 268 13.82 8.05 5.14
C GLN A 268 13.88 6.86 6.11
N ASN A 269 13.61 5.63 5.65
CA ASN A 269 13.70 4.42 6.47
C ASN A 269 15.15 4.08 6.82
N THR A 270 16.07 4.26 5.88
CA THR A 270 17.51 4.01 6.08
C THR A 270 18.13 5.03 7.03
N ASN A 271 17.74 6.30 6.92
CA ASN A 271 18.28 7.42 7.71
C ASN A 271 17.19 8.10 8.53
N PHE A 272 16.48 7.32 9.34
CA PHE A 272 15.33 7.83 10.09
C PHE A 272 15.72 8.96 11.06
N ASP A 273 15.12 10.14 10.86
CA ASP A 273 15.15 11.26 11.79
C ASP A 273 13.76 11.86 11.98
N SER A 274 13.19 11.63 13.16
CA SER A 274 11.85 12.10 13.52
C SER A 274 11.62 13.62 13.39
N ASN A 275 12.67 14.44 13.54
CA ASN A 275 12.52 15.90 13.39
C ASN A 275 12.39 16.28 11.91
N THR A 276 13.24 15.70 11.08
CA THR A 276 13.19 15.87 9.62
C THR A 276 11.87 15.34 9.05
N VAL A 277 11.41 14.17 9.52
CA VAL A 277 10.11 13.61 9.13
C VAL A 277 8.97 14.55 9.50
N ARG A 278 8.90 15.03 10.75
CA ARG A 278 7.86 15.96 11.18
C ARG A 278 7.90 17.26 10.36
N HIS A 279 9.09 17.82 10.14
CA HIS A 279 9.26 19.05 9.36
C HIS A 279 8.69 18.93 7.94
N PHE A 280 8.96 17.83 7.24
CA PHE A 280 8.46 17.64 5.89
C PHE A 280 6.98 17.25 5.82
N MET A 281 6.46 16.56 6.84
CA MET A 281 5.00 16.36 6.97
C MET A 281 4.29 17.69 7.16
N ASP A 282 4.76 18.54 8.10
CA ASP A 282 4.19 19.86 8.35
C ASP A 282 4.27 20.74 7.08
N TYR A 283 5.37 20.66 6.33
CA TYR A 283 5.53 21.38 5.06
C TYR A 283 4.58 20.86 3.95
N GLN A 284 4.39 19.55 3.85
CA GLN A 284 3.44 18.97 2.89
C GLN A 284 2.01 19.42 3.20
N ASP A 285 1.61 19.40 4.47
CA ASP A 285 0.29 19.85 4.92
C ASP A 285 0.08 21.33 4.58
N GLN A 286 1.09 22.18 4.83
CA GLN A 286 1.06 23.59 4.42
C GLN A 286 0.85 23.74 2.91
N LYS A 287 1.60 22.98 2.09
CA LYS A 287 1.47 23.05 0.63
C LYS A 287 0.13 22.53 0.14
N GLN A 288 -0.40 21.49 0.77
CA GLN A 288 -1.75 21.02 0.49
C GLN A 288 -2.78 22.13 0.73
N GLU A 289 -2.70 22.86 1.86
CA GLU A 289 -3.60 23.99 2.14
C GLU A 289 -3.47 25.12 1.10
N GLU A 290 -2.25 25.47 0.70
CA GLU A 290 -1.98 26.49 -0.32
C GLU A 290 -2.60 26.11 -1.69
N TYR A 291 -2.37 24.87 -2.16
CA TYR A 291 -2.94 24.41 -3.42
C TYR A 291 -4.46 24.19 -3.35
N ALA A 292 -5.00 23.78 -2.20
CA ALA A 292 -6.44 23.69 -1.98
C ALA A 292 -7.12 25.06 -2.13
N GLN A 293 -6.51 26.13 -1.59
CA GLN A 293 -7.00 27.50 -1.79
C GLN A 293 -6.97 27.89 -3.27
N GLN A 294 -5.87 27.60 -3.97
CA GLN A 294 -5.76 27.87 -5.40
C GLN A 294 -6.85 27.14 -6.20
N PHE A 295 -7.05 25.84 -5.96
CA PHE A 295 -8.09 25.08 -6.68
C PHE A 295 -9.51 25.56 -6.33
N ALA A 296 -9.76 25.98 -5.09
CA ALA A 296 -11.02 26.59 -4.69
C ALA A 296 -11.30 27.90 -5.45
N GLU A 297 -10.29 28.75 -5.60
CA GLU A 297 -10.39 29.99 -6.37
C GLU A 297 -10.65 29.72 -7.85
N GLU A 298 -9.93 28.75 -8.44
CA GLU A 298 -10.08 28.34 -9.85
C GLU A 298 -11.46 27.72 -10.14
N GLN A 299 -12.07 27.02 -9.18
CA GLN A 299 -13.42 26.47 -9.29
C GLN A 299 -14.53 27.48 -8.99
N GLY A 300 -14.20 28.76 -8.78
CA GLY A 300 -15.15 29.86 -8.66
C GLY A 300 -15.39 30.40 -7.25
N GLY A 301 -14.57 30.01 -6.27
CA GLY A 301 -14.64 30.49 -4.89
C GLY A 301 -15.84 29.92 -4.13
N ASN A 302 -15.68 29.73 -2.81
CA ASN A 302 -16.79 29.34 -1.95
C ASN A 302 -17.93 30.37 -2.05
N VAL A 303 -19.04 29.99 -2.69
CA VAL A 303 -20.34 30.69 -2.60
C VAL A 303 -20.87 30.68 -1.14
N ALA A 304 -20.17 30.02 -0.21
CA ALA A 304 -20.53 29.90 1.19
C ALA A 304 -20.11 31.09 2.09
N ASP A 305 -19.21 31.98 1.64
CA ASP A 305 -18.77 33.12 2.46
C ASP A 305 -19.63 34.40 2.28
N ASP A 306 -20.59 34.39 1.34
CA ASP A 306 -21.46 35.54 1.04
C ASP A 306 -22.81 35.55 1.80
N VAL A 307 -22.95 34.77 2.88
CA VAL A 307 -24.13 34.85 3.77
C VAL A 307 -23.72 35.47 5.11
N GLU A 308 -23.82 36.80 5.19
CA GLU A 308 -23.90 37.48 6.49
C GLU A 308 -25.21 37.07 7.18
N PHE A 309 -25.11 36.50 8.39
CA PHE A 309 -26.21 36.28 9.32
C PHE A 309 -26.43 37.48 10.24
#